data_AF-A0A3B9HYS7-F1
#
_entry.id   AF-A0A3B9HYS7-F1
#
_cell.length_a   1.000
_cell.length_b   1.000
_cell.length_c   1.000
_cell.angle_alpha   90.00
_cell.angle_beta   90.00
_cell.angle_gamma   90.00
#
_symmetry.space_group_name_H-M   'P 1'
#
loop_
_entity.id
_entity.type
_entity.pdbx_description
1 polymer ?
#
loop_
_entity_poly.entity_id
_entity_poly.type
_entity_poly.pdbx_seq_one_letter_code
_entity_poly.pdbx_strand_id
1 'polypeptide(L)'
;MNKLVKLLIITGLLLCATTSFAKGREQVLKADSLGAIYINAGKIFNLYLDQARELLKPANAAELQKIEDQLQRHFPGKFSFTGLFKELCNFADSALCVPDGALWFAMDEELRPAISVSARIKPQELFEFVQKHLGKNKIVPVKNQKDLIEFDIPTPGFNLTLSVTRQGVTLFAGSKRAKEDQSRWKSLFGDADDGSTLVAAEIDISRIKNWLTEKAQSGKRSESFECLSRFKILSAALQMHKEKKDIEMVELDQSVLKSEGYITEQLYCPQSGLYSLNNDKELACSIHGTVSKPVWSTKIPRVAASTHLKPFESFRALISSVKAEIRTRINDRNLLEQWVAIGKQQLQAVKHMAANQMGQLPEEQRQKGLKLLDSIKIAADGDWLKVSIEDLDEKTMLAGITGITGAAAAIAEPYLKRAGAAIRKRLSNRRAKRAEAKAEAGSDKVAAECVAVRKSAYDALANLLVDEDNLPETFGLDYLKEKGYLQTVPDCPAGSKYELLRDGIDFEIKCPLHDQD
;
A
#
# COMPACT_ATOMS: atom_id res chain seq x y z
N MET A 1 -48.23 24.56 15.38
CA MET A 1 -47.95 23.77 14.16
C MET A 1 -46.51 23.82 13.62
N ASN A 2 -45.58 24.63 14.17
CA ASN A 2 -44.25 24.84 13.53
C ASN A 2 -43.07 24.04 14.12
N LYS A 3 -43.23 23.34 15.24
CA LYS A 3 -42.16 22.52 15.85
C LYS A 3 -42.16 21.08 15.34
N LEU A 4 -43.34 20.49 15.15
CA LEU A 4 -43.49 19.11 14.67
C LEU A 4 -43.12 18.98 13.18
N VAL A 5 -43.46 19.98 12.37
CA VAL A 5 -43.06 20.06 10.95
C VAL A 5 -41.57 20.32 10.81
N LYS A 6 -40.97 21.18 11.65
CA LYS A 6 -39.50 21.35 11.70
C LYS A 6 -38.79 20.08 12.17
N LEU A 7 -39.35 19.36 13.15
CA LEU A 7 -38.81 18.07 13.60
C LEU A 7 -38.92 17.05 12.47
N LEU A 8 -40.06 16.92 11.78
CA LEU A 8 -40.24 16.02 10.64
C LEU A 8 -39.38 16.39 9.44
N ILE A 9 -39.09 17.68 9.20
CA ILE A 9 -38.15 18.12 8.16
C ILE A 9 -36.71 17.84 8.58
N ILE A 10 -36.34 18.00 9.85
CA ILE A 10 -35.01 17.65 10.37
C ILE A 10 -34.83 16.13 10.39
N THR A 11 -35.84 15.36 10.80
CA THR A 11 -35.87 13.90 10.75
C THR A 11 -35.92 13.41 9.30
N GLY A 12 -36.63 14.09 8.41
CA GLY A 12 -36.62 13.84 6.97
C GLY A 12 -35.27 14.16 6.33
N LEU A 13 -34.61 15.26 6.71
CA LEU A 13 -33.24 15.60 6.29
C LEU A 13 -32.20 14.67 6.92
N LEU A 14 -32.42 14.15 8.13
CA LEU A 14 -31.55 13.15 8.78
C LEU A 14 -31.75 11.75 8.16
N LEU A 15 -32.98 11.39 7.80
CA LEU A 15 -33.31 10.16 7.06
C LEU A 15 -32.84 10.23 5.60
N CYS A 16 -32.81 11.42 5.01
CA CYS A 16 -32.17 11.68 3.71
C CYS A 16 -30.64 11.84 3.83
N ALA A 17 -30.08 12.12 5.01
CA ALA A 17 -28.64 12.17 5.25
C ALA A 17 -28.05 10.77 5.57
N THR A 18 -28.89 9.77 5.80
CA THR A 18 -28.49 8.35 5.90
C THR A 18 -28.55 7.61 4.56
N THR A 19 -28.72 8.29 3.43
CA THR A 19 -28.32 7.69 2.15
C THR A 19 -26.80 7.66 2.13
N SER A 20 -26.25 6.53 2.57
CA SER A 20 -24.85 6.15 2.44
C SER A 20 -24.51 5.99 0.95
N PHE A 21 -24.53 7.08 0.19
CA PHE A 21 -23.88 7.11 -1.11
C PHE A 21 -22.41 6.85 -0.86
N ALA A 22 -21.81 5.94 -1.62
CA ALA A 22 -20.39 5.67 -1.53
C ALA A 22 -19.57 6.87 -2.03
N LYS A 23 -19.40 7.89 -1.17
CA LYS A 23 -18.71 9.16 -1.45
C LYS A 23 -17.27 8.90 -1.92
N GLY A 24 -16.75 9.78 -2.77
CA GLY A 24 -15.37 9.72 -3.26
C GLY A 24 -15.16 8.78 -4.46
N ARG A 25 -16.23 8.17 -4.99
CA ARG A 25 -16.18 7.27 -6.16
C ARG A 25 -15.71 7.97 -7.43
N GLU A 26 -16.14 9.22 -7.65
CA GLU A 26 -15.80 10.04 -8.81
C GLU A 26 -14.30 10.36 -8.90
N GLN A 27 -13.58 10.15 -7.80
CA GLN A 27 -12.16 10.40 -7.70
C GLN A 27 -11.34 9.15 -8.05
N VAL A 28 -11.93 7.96 -7.91
CA VAL A 28 -11.26 6.65 -8.02
C VAL A 28 -11.62 5.92 -9.30
N LEU A 29 -12.90 5.91 -9.66
CA LEU A 29 -13.41 5.13 -10.78
C LEU A 29 -13.43 5.95 -12.08
N LYS A 30 -12.49 5.62 -12.96
CA LYS A 30 -12.26 6.32 -14.22
C LYS A 30 -12.52 5.37 -15.39
N ALA A 31 -12.67 5.95 -16.59
CA ALA A 31 -12.88 5.18 -17.81
C ALA A 31 -11.74 4.18 -18.12
N ASP A 32 -10.52 4.50 -17.70
CA ASP A 32 -9.29 3.72 -17.87
C ASP A 32 -9.00 2.77 -16.69
N SER A 33 -9.89 2.66 -15.70
CA SER A 33 -9.72 1.73 -14.59
C SER A 33 -9.79 0.27 -15.10
N LEU A 34 -8.84 -0.57 -14.69
CA LEU A 34 -8.80 -2.01 -14.98
C LEU A 34 -9.66 -2.83 -14.01
N GLY A 35 -9.85 -2.31 -12.81
CA GLY A 35 -10.61 -2.93 -11.75
C GLY A 35 -10.73 -1.99 -10.55
N ALA A 36 -11.70 -2.28 -9.70
CA ALA A 36 -11.95 -1.51 -8.50
C ALA A 36 -12.54 -2.35 -7.37
N ILE A 37 -12.32 -1.87 -6.15
CA ILE A 37 -12.78 -2.45 -4.91
C ILE A 37 -13.42 -1.34 -4.09
N TYR A 38 -14.65 -1.60 -3.66
CA TYR A 38 -15.39 -0.89 -2.64
C TYR A 38 -15.35 -1.69 -1.34
N ILE A 39 -15.11 -1.01 -0.22
CA ILE A 39 -15.24 -1.54 1.13
C ILE A 39 -16.04 -0.53 1.95
N ASN A 40 -17.07 -0.99 2.67
CA ASN A 40 -17.79 -0.16 3.63
C ASN A 40 -16.97 -0.03 4.93
N ALA A 41 -15.91 0.77 4.87
CA ALA A 41 -14.96 0.95 5.96
C ALA A 41 -15.64 1.47 7.23
N GLY A 42 -16.64 2.35 7.11
CA GLY A 42 -17.39 2.86 8.26
C GLY A 42 -18.17 1.77 9.00
N LYS A 43 -18.93 0.92 8.28
CA LYS A 43 -19.69 -0.18 8.89
C LYS A 43 -18.76 -1.22 9.53
N ILE A 44 -17.68 -1.57 8.84
CA ILE A 44 -16.68 -2.52 9.36
C ILE A 44 -15.99 -1.96 10.61
N PHE A 45 -15.56 -0.69 10.57
CA PHE A 45 -14.89 -0.03 11.69
C PHE A 45 -15.78 0.02 12.93
N ASN A 46 -17.04 0.49 12.79
CA ASN A 46 -17.97 0.59 13.93
C ASN A 46 -18.26 -0.78 14.55
N LEU A 47 -18.37 -1.83 13.74
CA LEU A 47 -18.61 -3.16 14.26
C LEU A 47 -17.42 -3.69 15.07
N TYR A 48 -16.18 -3.51 14.59
CA TYR A 48 -14.99 -3.86 15.39
C TYR A 48 -14.88 -3.01 16.66
N LEU A 49 -15.24 -1.74 16.58
CA LEU A 49 -15.27 -0.86 17.75
C LEU A 49 -16.29 -1.33 18.79
N ASP A 50 -17.48 -1.72 18.37
CA ASP A 50 -18.53 -2.24 19.26
C ASP A 50 -18.12 -3.59 19.86
N GLN A 51 -17.50 -4.48 19.08
CA GLN A 51 -16.93 -5.74 19.58
C GLN A 51 -15.82 -5.50 20.59
N ALA A 52 -14.89 -4.58 20.31
CA ALA A 52 -13.82 -4.21 21.23
C ALA A 52 -14.39 -3.67 22.55
N ARG A 53 -15.38 -2.77 22.49
CA ARG A 53 -16.05 -2.23 23.67
C ARG A 53 -16.78 -3.31 24.47
N GLU A 54 -17.42 -4.26 23.79
CA GLU A 54 -18.09 -5.39 24.43
C GLU A 54 -17.08 -6.30 25.15
N LEU A 55 -16.00 -6.70 24.48
CA LEU A 55 -14.97 -7.58 25.04
C LEU A 55 -14.19 -6.94 26.19
N LEU A 56 -14.08 -5.60 26.21
CA LEU A 56 -13.46 -4.86 27.31
C LEU A 56 -14.35 -4.74 28.56
N LYS A 57 -15.62 -5.16 28.50
CA LYS A 57 -16.49 -5.14 29.69
C LYS A 57 -15.98 -6.12 30.75
N PRO A 58 -16.09 -5.79 32.06
CA PRO A 58 -15.64 -6.67 33.14
C PRO A 58 -16.25 -8.09 33.08
N ALA A 59 -17.49 -8.21 32.61
CA ALA A 59 -18.18 -9.48 32.47
C ALA A 59 -17.51 -10.45 31.48
N ASN A 60 -16.76 -9.92 30.50
CA ASN A 60 -16.11 -10.69 29.43
C ASN A 60 -14.61 -10.86 29.65
N ALA A 61 -14.06 -10.39 30.78
CA ALA A 61 -12.62 -10.44 31.05
C ALA A 61 -12.04 -11.85 31.00
N ALA A 62 -12.78 -12.84 31.50
CA ALA A 62 -12.36 -14.25 31.46
C ALA A 62 -12.36 -14.83 30.03
N GLU A 63 -13.29 -14.39 29.17
CA GLU A 63 -13.35 -14.81 27.77
C GLU A 63 -12.23 -14.17 26.95
N LEU A 64 -11.96 -12.88 27.17
CA LEU A 64 -10.85 -12.16 26.54
C LEU A 64 -9.49 -12.77 26.92
N GLN A 65 -9.29 -13.11 28.20
CA GLN A 65 -8.08 -13.81 28.65
C GLN A 65 -7.94 -15.18 27.99
N LYS A 66 -9.04 -15.93 27.85
CA LYS A 66 -9.02 -17.22 27.17
C LYS A 66 -8.64 -17.10 25.69
N ILE A 67 -9.11 -16.07 24.99
CA ILE A 67 -8.74 -15.78 23.60
C ILE A 67 -7.25 -15.41 23.50
N GLU A 68 -6.77 -14.55 24.40
CA GLU A 68 -5.34 -14.18 24.50
C GLU A 68 -4.46 -15.42 24.72
N ASP A 69 -4.81 -16.28 25.69
CA ASP A 69 -4.06 -17.49 26.01
C ASP A 69 -4.04 -18.49 24.84
N GLN A 70 -5.14 -18.63 24.10
CA GLN A 70 -5.22 -19.50 22.92
C GLN A 70 -4.31 -19.01 21.80
N LEU A 71 -4.29 -17.71 21.53
CA LEU A 71 -3.49 -17.13 20.46
C LEU A 71 -2.00 -17.08 20.80
N GLN A 72 -1.64 -16.84 22.07
CA GLN A 72 -0.24 -16.90 22.52
C GLN A 72 0.36 -18.30 22.35
N ARG A 73 -0.44 -19.36 22.40
CA ARG A 73 0.02 -20.74 22.09
C ARG A 73 0.35 -20.94 20.61
N HIS A 74 -0.26 -20.19 19.70
CA HIS A 74 -0.06 -20.29 18.26
C HIS A 74 0.91 -19.24 17.70
N PHE A 75 1.02 -18.09 18.37
CA PHE A 75 1.88 -16.98 18.01
C PHE A 75 2.68 -16.54 19.24
N PRO A 76 3.87 -17.11 19.48
CA PRO A 76 4.71 -16.70 20.59
C PRO A 76 5.21 -15.27 20.37
N GLY A 77 4.54 -14.30 21.00
CA GLY A 77 4.86 -12.86 20.95
C GLY A 77 4.08 -12.09 22.03
N LYS A 78 4.59 -10.93 22.46
CA LYS A 78 3.97 -10.07 23.50
C LYS A 78 2.78 -9.26 22.94
N PHE A 79 1.75 -9.92 22.45
CA PHE A 79 0.53 -9.25 21.99
C PHE A 79 -0.57 -9.29 23.07
N SER A 80 -1.16 -8.13 23.38
CA SER A 80 -2.33 -8.03 24.27
C SER A 80 -3.52 -7.48 23.48
N PHE A 81 -4.57 -8.29 23.34
CA PHE A 81 -5.83 -7.86 22.74
C PHE A 81 -6.51 -6.80 23.60
N THR A 82 -6.40 -6.91 24.91
CA THR A 82 -6.87 -5.90 25.86
C THR A 82 -6.20 -4.55 25.62
N GLY A 83 -4.88 -4.54 25.43
CA GLY A 83 -4.12 -3.33 25.07
C GLY A 83 -4.57 -2.75 23.72
N LEU A 84 -4.61 -3.60 22.68
CA LEU A 84 -5.05 -3.21 21.34
C LEU A 84 -6.47 -2.61 21.35
N PHE A 85 -7.43 -3.28 22.00
CA PHE A 85 -8.82 -2.83 22.03
C PHE A 85 -8.97 -1.51 22.79
N LYS A 86 -8.19 -1.29 23.85
CA LYS A 86 -8.15 0.01 24.55
C LYS A 86 -7.61 1.10 23.64
N GLU A 87 -6.52 0.84 22.93
CA GLU A 87 -5.95 1.78 21.95
C GLU A 87 -6.93 2.10 20.83
N LEU A 88 -7.63 1.08 20.30
CA LEU A 88 -8.66 1.25 19.28
C LEU A 88 -9.82 2.13 19.79
N CYS A 89 -10.32 1.87 20.99
CA CYS A 89 -11.37 2.68 21.60
C CYS A 89 -10.91 4.13 21.82
N ASN A 90 -9.71 4.31 22.39
CA ASN A 90 -9.13 5.64 22.62
C ASN A 90 -8.94 6.41 21.30
N PHE A 91 -8.48 5.73 20.26
CA PHE A 91 -8.33 6.32 18.93
C PHE A 91 -9.69 6.72 18.35
N ALA A 92 -10.71 5.86 18.43
CA ALA A 92 -12.06 6.18 17.98
C ALA A 92 -12.65 7.39 18.75
N ASP A 93 -12.48 7.41 20.07
CA ASP A 93 -12.99 8.45 20.96
C ASP A 93 -12.25 9.79 20.78
N SER A 94 -10.99 9.76 20.33
CA SER A 94 -10.24 10.96 19.97
C SER A 94 -10.86 11.75 18.80
N ALA A 95 -11.68 11.07 17.98
CA ALA A 95 -12.31 11.60 16.78
C ALA A 95 -11.32 12.28 15.80
N LEU A 96 -10.03 11.89 15.82
CA LEU A 96 -9.00 12.44 14.94
C LEU A 96 -9.24 12.05 13.48
N CYS A 97 -9.56 10.78 13.25
CA CYS A 97 -9.89 10.20 11.96
C CYS A 97 -10.83 9.01 12.17
N VAL A 98 -12.11 9.18 11.85
CA VAL A 98 -13.13 8.14 12.02
C VAL A 98 -13.72 7.79 10.66
N PRO A 99 -13.45 6.59 10.11
CA PRO A 99 -14.09 6.11 8.90
C PRO A 99 -15.61 6.17 9.05
N ASP A 100 -16.29 6.77 8.08
CA ASP A 100 -17.74 7.01 8.14
C ASP A 100 -18.47 6.54 6.88
N GLY A 101 -17.76 5.91 5.95
CA GLY A 101 -18.32 5.47 4.69
C GLY A 101 -17.38 4.58 3.88
N ALA A 102 -17.30 4.87 2.59
CA ALA A 102 -16.61 4.05 1.61
C ALA A 102 -15.09 4.14 1.70
N LEU A 103 -14.42 3.01 1.48
CA LEU A 103 -13.04 2.93 1.02
C LEU A 103 -13.07 2.37 -0.40
N TRP A 104 -12.50 3.14 -1.32
CA TRP A 104 -12.40 2.82 -2.73
C TRP A 104 -10.93 2.62 -3.09
N PHE A 105 -10.65 1.57 -3.87
CA PHE A 105 -9.36 1.31 -4.48
C PHE A 105 -9.56 0.98 -5.95
N ALA A 106 -8.76 1.57 -6.84
CA ALA A 106 -8.71 1.18 -8.24
C ALA A 106 -7.29 1.28 -8.80
N MET A 107 -7.07 0.61 -9.93
CA MET A 107 -5.88 0.74 -10.74
C MET A 107 -6.25 1.07 -12.17
N ASP A 108 -5.54 2.00 -12.79
CA ASP A 108 -5.69 2.33 -14.20
C ASP A 108 -4.76 1.51 -15.12
N GLU A 109 -4.88 1.74 -16.42
CA GLU A 109 -4.07 1.10 -17.48
C GLU A 109 -2.58 1.45 -17.42
N GLU A 110 -2.20 2.55 -16.78
CA GLU A 110 -0.80 2.85 -16.49
C GLU A 110 -0.33 2.21 -15.16
N LEU A 111 -1.15 1.33 -14.58
CA LEU A 111 -0.93 0.66 -13.30
C LEU A 111 -0.76 1.64 -12.14
N ARG A 112 -1.39 2.81 -12.25
CA ARG A 112 -1.34 3.82 -11.20
C ARG A 112 -2.50 3.60 -10.21
N PRO A 113 -2.22 3.64 -8.91
CA PRO A 113 -3.26 3.43 -7.90
C PRO A 113 -4.09 4.70 -7.69
N ALA A 114 -5.36 4.47 -7.36
CA ALA A 114 -6.31 5.48 -6.92
C ALA A 114 -7.00 4.98 -5.65
N ILE A 115 -6.90 5.73 -4.55
CA ILE A 115 -7.49 5.37 -3.26
C ILE A 115 -8.30 6.55 -2.75
N SER A 116 -9.50 6.28 -2.26
CA SER A 116 -10.31 7.26 -1.53
C SER A 116 -10.91 6.60 -0.29
N VAL A 117 -10.83 7.29 0.84
CA VAL A 117 -11.37 6.84 2.12
C VAL A 117 -12.25 7.94 2.67
N SER A 118 -13.55 7.67 2.78
CA SER A 118 -14.51 8.52 3.47
C SER A 118 -14.30 8.41 4.97
N ALA A 119 -13.99 9.54 5.59
CA ALA A 119 -13.82 9.64 7.03
C ALA A 119 -14.11 11.06 7.52
N ARG A 120 -14.54 11.17 8.77
CA ARG A 120 -14.53 12.45 9.50
C ARG A 120 -13.13 12.66 10.06
N ILE A 121 -12.44 13.66 9.54
CA ILE A 121 -11.05 13.93 9.90
C ILE A 121 -10.92 15.36 10.41
N LYS A 122 -10.03 15.55 11.38
CA LYS A 122 -9.50 16.86 11.76
C LYS A 122 -8.09 16.98 11.18
N PRO A 123 -7.90 17.57 9.99
CA PRO A 123 -6.66 17.39 9.23
C PRO A 123 -5.41 17.88 9.94
N GLN A 124 -5.49 19.04 10.61
CA GLN A 124 -4.38 19.62 11.38
C GLN A 124 -4.02 18.76 12.60
N GLU A 125 -5.01 18.41 13.43
CA GLU A 125 -4.79 17.58 14.63
C GLU A 125 -4.24 16.19 14.26
N LEU A 126 -4.75 15.59 13.18
CA LEU A 126 -4.22 14.33 12.65
C LEU A 126 -2.76 14.50 12.19
N PHE A 127 -2.44 15.59 11.49
CA PHE A 127 -1.08 15.84 11.03
C PHE A 127 -0.11 16.05 12.19
N GLU A 128 -0.48 16.84 13.20
CA GLU A 128 0.29 17.03 14.42
C GLU A 128 0.51 15.72 15.18
N PHE A 129 -0.54 14.89 15.28
CA PHE A 129 -0.44 13.55 15.87
C PHE A 129 0.58 12.70 15.13
N VAL A 130 0.53 12.67 13.80
CA VAL A 130 1.48 11.90 12.97
C VAL A 130 2.90 12.46 13.11
N GLN A 131 3.08 13.79 13.11
CA GLN A 131 4.39 14.42 13.31
C GLN A 131 5.00 14.14 14.68
N LYS A 132 4.17 14.05 15.73
CA LYS A 132 4.65 13.70 17.09
C LYS A 132 5.25 12.29 17.14
N HIS A 133 4.66 11.33 16.41
CA HIS A 133 5.11 9.94 16.42
C HIS A 133 6.22 9.64 15.41
N LEU A 134 6.26 10.36 14.28
CA LEU A 134 7.27 10.16 13.23
C LEU A 134 8.43 11.17 13.28
N GLY A 135 8.35 12.19 14.12
CA GLY A 135 9.33 13.26 14.28
C GLY A 135 9.03 14.49 13.39
N LYS A 136 9.02 15.69 14.00
CA LYS A 136 8.56 16.96 13.40
C LYS A 136 9.20 17.33 12.06
N ASN A 137 10.45 16.91 11.82
CA ASN A 137 11.22 17.28 10.62
C ASN A 137 11.18 16.24 9.49
N LYS A 138 10.55 15.07 9.70
CA LYS A 138 10.57 13.97 8.71
C LYS A 138 9.45 14.08 7.66
N ILE A 139 8.40 14.87 7.92
CA ILE A 139 7.21 14.95 7.06
C ILE A 139 6.83 16.41 6.83
N VAL A 140 7.03 16.89 5.60
CA VAL A 140 6.70 18.27 5.18
C VAL A 140 5.64 18.22 4.09
N PRO A 141 4.43 18.75 4.33
CA PRO A 141 3.39 18.82 3.32
C PRO A 141 3.69 19.90 2.28
N VAL A 142 3.19 19.67 1.06
CA VAL A 142 3.20 20.65 -0.03
C VAL A 142 2.14 21.72 0.22
N LYS A 143 1.00 21.34 0.82
CA LYS A 143 -0.02 22.27 1.32
C LYS A 143 -0.36 21.96 2.77
N ASN A 144 -0.29 22.98 3.62
CA ASN A 144 -0.69 22.91 5.01
C ASN A 144 -1.75 23.98 5.30
N GLN A 145 -3.03 23.63 5.14
CA GLN A 145 -4.17 24.52 5.35
C GLN A 145 -5.14 23.90 6.36
N LYS A 146 -5.96 24.73 7.00
CA LYS A 146 -6.90 24.31 8.07
C LYS A 146 -7.71 23.05 7.70
N ASP A 147 -8.15 22.96 6.45
CA ASP A 147 -9.06 21.91 5.96
C ASP A 147 -8.42 20.97 4.93
N LEU A 148 -7.12 21.15 4.65
CA LEU A 148 -6.38 20.38 3.66
C LEU A 148 -4.91 20.25 4.06
N ILE A 149 -4.47 19.01 4.23
CA ILE A 149 -3.05 18.66 4.25
C ILE A 149 -2.75 17.86 2.97
N GLU A 150 -1.74 18.26 2.21
CA GLU A 150 -1.38 17.61 0.95
C GLU A 150 0.11 17.25 0.91
N PHE A 151 0.42 16.03 0.48
CA PHE A 151 1.78 15.55 0.25
C PHE A 151 1.95 15.08 -1.18
N ASP A 152 3.10 15.39 -1.76
CA ASP A 152 3.56 14.74 -2.99
C ASP A 152 4.55 13.63 -2.65
N ILE A 153 4.22 12.43 -3.10
CA ILE A 153 5.00 11.21 -2.92
C ILE A 153 5.58 10.83 -4.29
N PRO A 154 6.88 11.07 -4.53
CA PRO A 154 7.50 10.76 -5.81
C PRO A 154 7.66 9.24 -5.97
N THR A 155 7.09 8.68 -7.03
CA THR A 155 7.29 7.27 -7.41
C THR A 155 8.14 7.17 -8.67
N PRO A 156 8.75 6.01 -8.98
CA PRO A 156 9.35 5.78 -10.29
C PRO A 156 8.27 5.84 -11.38
N GLY A 157 8.20 6.92 -12.14
CA GLY A 157 7.34 7.06 -13.33
C GLY A 157 6.06 7.89 -13.14
N PHE A 158 5.67 8.22 -11.91
CA PHE A 158 4.58 9.17 -11.64
C PHE A 158 4.74 9.84 -10.28
N ASN A 159 3.92 10.85 -9.99
CA ASN A 159 3.80 11.42 -8.66
C ASN A 159 2.45 11.04 -8.08
N LEU A 160 2.45 10.59 -6.82
CA LEU A 160 1.24 10.39 -6.04
C LEU A 160 0.98 11.63 -5.21
N THR A 161 -0.25 12.13 -5.24
CA THR A 161 -0.71 13.18 -4.34
C THR A 161 -1.59 12.55 -3.28
N LEU A 162 -1.18 12.67 -2.03
CA LEU A 162 -1.96 12.31 -0.85
C LEU A 162 -2.63 13.58 -0.31
N SER A 163 -3.95 13.63 -0.32
CA SER A 163 -4.73 14.73 0.24
C SER A 163 -5.55 14.26 1.43
N VAL A 164 -5.46 14.97 2.54
CA VAL A 164 -6.23 14.75 3.76
C VAL A 164 -7.15 15.95 3.96
N THR A 165 -8.45 15.70 3.93
CA THR A 165 -9.50 16.73 4.09
C THR A 165 -10.42 16.37 5.24
N ARG A 166 -11.33 17.26 5.62
CA ARG A 166 -12.35 16.94 6.65
C ARG A 166 -13.26 15.76 6.29
N GLN A 167 -13.38 15.44 5.00
CA GLN A 167 -14.27 14.42 4.47
C GLN A 167 -13.57 13.09 4.17
N GLY A 168 -12.24 13.04 4.28
CA GLY A 168 -11.52 11.81 3.96
C GLY A 168 -10.07 11.98 3.57
N VAL A 169 -9.46 10.83 3.26
CA VAL A 169 -8.09 10.71 2.74
C VAL A 169 -8.16 10.22 1.31
N THR A 170 -7.35 10.80 0.43
CA THR A 170 -7.30 10.40 -0.96
C THR A 170 -5.86 10.30 -1.45
N LEU A 171 -5.54 9.28 -2.22
CA LEU A 171 -4.23 9.06 -2.82
C LEU A 171 -4.40 8.82 -4.32
N PHE A 172 -3.82 9.68 -5.16
CA PHE A 172 -3.98 9.60 -6.61
C PHE A 172 -2.69 9.86 -7.36
N ALA A 173 -2.48 9.14 -8.47
CA ALA A 173 -1.44 9.47 -9.42
C ALA A 173 -1.95 10.38 -10.55
N GLY A 174 -1.34 11.55 -10.72
CA GLY A 174 -1.50 12.36 -11.94
C GLY A 174 -2.91 12.92 -12.23
N SER A 175 -3.02 13.63 -13.36
CA SER A 175 -4.09 14.61 -13.63
C SER A 175 -5.50 14.01 -13.65
N LYS A 176 -6.47 14.76 -13.12
CA LYS A 176 -7.95 14.56 -13.16
C LYS A 176 -8.57 14.45 -14.58
N ARG A 177 -7.80 14.08 -15.61
CA ARG A 177 -8.19 14.16 -17.03
C ARG A 177 -9.05 12.99 -17.51
N ALA A 178 -8.92 11.79 -16.93
CA ALA A 178 -9.79 10.68 -17.31
C ALA A 178 -11.21 10.95 -16.77
N LYS A 179 -12.20 10.91 -17.66
CA LYS A 179 -13.60 11.10 -17.30
C LYS A 179 -14.11 9.86 -16.56
N GLU A 180 -15.04 10.08 -15.65
CA GLU A 180 -15.82 9.01 -15.03
C GLU A 180 -16.62 8.28 -16.13
N ASP A 181 -16.54 6.94 -16.17
CA ASP A 181 -17.39 6.12 -17.04
C ASP A 181 -18.46 5.43 -16.19
N GLN A 182 -19.53 6.18 -15.94
CA GLN A 182 -20.62 5.70 -15.08
C GLN A 182 -21.37 4.51 -15.68
N SER A 183 -21.34 4.34 -17.00
CA SER A 183 -22.07 3.29 -17.69
C SER A 183 -21.45 1.91 -17.44
N ARG A 184 -20.11 1.86 -17.47
CA ARG A 184 -19.32 0.65 -17.27
C ARG A 184 -19.39 0.17 -15.82
N TRP A 185 -19.23 1.07 -14.86
CA TRP A 185 -19.22 0.76 -13.43
C TRP A 185 -20.61 0.74 -12.78
N LYS A 186 -21.68 0.86 -13.57
CA LYS A 186 -23.06 0.96 -13.07
C LYS A 186 -23.45 -0.14 -12.10
N SER A 187 -23.03 -1.38 -12.36
CA SER A 187 -23.33 -2.52 -11.47
C SER A 187 -22.60 -2.39 -10.14
N LEU A 188 -21.29 -2.12 -10.19
CA LEU A 188 -20.48 -1.91 -8.98
C LEU A 188 -21.01 -0.74 -8.15
N PHE A 189 -21.53 0.31 -8.80
CA PHE A 189 -22.20 1.41 -8.10
C PHE A 189 -23.48 0.98 -7.42
N GLY A 190 -24.34 0.23 -8.12
CA GLY A 190 -25.57 -0.31 -7.54
C GLY A 190 -25.29 -1.18 -6.33
N ASP A 191 -24.27 -2.03 -6.42
CA ASP A 191 -23.83 -2.89 -5.33
C ASP A 191 -23.23 -2.10 -4.16
N ALA A 192 -22.43 -1.05 -4.43
CA ALA A 192 -21.81 -0.23 -3.39
C ALA A 192 -22.78 0.73 -2.69
N ASP A 193 -23.83 1.18 -3.38
CA ASP A 193 -24.88 2.03 -2.82
C ASP A 193 -25.94 1.22 -2.04
N ASP A 194 -25.90 -0.12 -2.09
CA ASP A 194 -26.69 -1.00 -1.23
C ASP A 194 -26.16 -0.96 0.22
N GLY A 195 -27.00 -0.54 1.17
CA GLY A 195 -26.64 -0.41 2.58
C GLY A 195 -26.30 -1.73 3.30
N SER A 196 -26.58 -2.88 2.67
CA SER A 196 -26.20 -4.20 3.17
C SER A 196 -24.79 -4.64 2.74
N THR A 197 -24.22 -4.00 1.71
CA THR A 197 -22.91 -4.33 1.14
C THR A 197 -21.77 -3.93 2.07
N LEU A 198 -20.87 -4.88 2.30
CA LEU A 198 -19.62 -4.71 3.05
C LEU A 198 -18.42 -4.58 2.12
N VAL A 199 -18.37 -5.39 1.05
CA VAL A 199 -17.33 -5.32 0.03
C VAL A 199 -17.96 -5.59 -1.33
N ALA A 200 -17.60 -4.80 -2.32
CA ALA A 200 -17.91 -5.08 -3.72
C ALA A 200 -16.64 -4.86 -4.55
N ALA A 201 -16.35 -5.77 -5.48
CA ALA A 201 -15.18 -5.65 -6.34
C ALA A 201 -15.52 -6.09 -7.74
N GLU A 202 -14.92 -5.42 -8.72
CA GLU A 202 -15.03 -5.78 -10.12
C GLU A 202 -13.67 -5.62 -10.81
N ILE A 203 -13.28 -6.64 -11.57
CA ILE A 203 -12.07 -6.66 -12.41
C ILE A 203 -12.54 -6.88 -13.85
N ASP A 204 -12.18 -5.96 -14.74
CA ASP A 204 -12.50 -6.05 -16.15
C ASP A 204 -11.37 -6.78 -16.90
N ILE A 205 -11.49 -8.11 -16.93
CA ILE A 205 -10.51 -8.98 -17.55
C ILE A 205 -10.44 -8.72 -19.06
N SER A 206 -11.56 -8.40 -19.70
CA SER A 206 -11.59 -8.02 -21.12
C SER A 206 -10.77 -6.77 -21.40
N ARG A 207 -10.88 -5.73 -20.56
CA ARG A 207 -10.02 -4.53 -20.67
C ARG A 207 -8.56 -4.87 -20.42
N ILE A 208 -8.25 -5.67 -19.41
CA ILE A 208 -6.88 -6.15 -19.16
C ILE A 208 -6.33 -6.91 -20.38
N LYS A 209 -7.12 -7.76 -21.03
CA LYS A 209 -6.71 -8.46 -22.27
C LYS A 209 -6.41 -7.48 -23.40
N ASN A 210 -7.27 -6.51 -23.60
CA ASN A 210 -7.11 -5.50 -24.65
C ASN A 210 -5.88 -4.64 -24.34
N TRP A 211 -5.73 -4.15 -23.12
CA TRP A 211 -4.55 -3.44 -22.65
C TRP A 211 -3.26 -4.26 -22.83
N LEU A 212 -3.24 -5.54 -22.47
CA LEU A 212 -2.09 -6.43 -22.69
C LEU A 212 -1.79 -6.62 -24.18
N THR A 213 -2.83 -6.73 -25.01
CA THR A 213 -2.71 -6.88 -26.47
C THR A 213 -2.19 -5.59 -27.10
N GLU A 214 -2.75 -4.45 -26.70
CA GLU A 214 -2.33 -3.12 -27.09
C GLU A 214 -0.90 -2.89 -26.66
N LYS A 215 -0.52 -3.08 -25.39
CA LYS A 215 0.88 -2.96 -24.95
C LYS A 215 1.83 -3.93 -25.66
N ALA A 216 1.37 -5.13 -26.01
CA ALA A 216 2.13 -6.05 -26.84
C ALA A 216 2.31 -5.58 -28.29
N GLN A 217 1.39 -4.75 -28.82
CA GLN A 217 1.35 -4.25 -30.21
C GLN A 217 1.89 -2.81 -30.36
N SER A 218 1.56 -1.88 -29.47
CA SER A 218 1.90 -0.45 -29.47
C SER A 218 3.27 -0.15 -28.86
N GLY A 219 3.75 -0.99 -27.92
CA GLY A 219 4.93 -0.68 -27.12
C GLY A 219 6.29 -0.92 -27.77
N LYS A 220 6.40 -1.44 -28.98
CA LYS A 220 7.71 -1.95 -29.46
C LYS A 220 8.48 -1.06 -30.45
N ARG A 221 7.85 -0.02 -31.01
CA ARG A 221 8.54 0.94 -31.88
C ARG A 221 8.40 2.38 -31.40
N SER A 222 7.19 2.91 -31.25
CA SER A 222 6.99 4.31 -30.85
C SER A 222 7.50 4.59 -29.43
N GLU A 223 7.18 3.74 -28.45
CA GLU A 223 7.68 3.88 -27.08
C GLU A 223 9.20 3.65 -26.97
N SER A 224 9.78 2.76 -27.79
CA SER A 224 11.23 2.59 -27.89
C SER A 224 11.91 3.77 -28.62
N PHE A 225 11.26 4.37 -29.62
CA PHE A 225 11.71 5.60 -30.28
C PHE A 225 11.58 6.81 -29.35
N GLU A 226 10.54 6.87 -28.53
CA GLU A 226 10.35 7.92 -27.55
C GLU A 226 11.33 7.75 -26.39
N CYS A 227 11.58 6.51 -25.94
CA CYS A 227 12.68 6.22 -25.03
C CYS A 227 14.01 6.69 -25.62
N LEU A 228 14.30 6.41 -26.89
CA LEU A 228 15.49 6.89 -27.60
C LEU A 228 15.52 8.42 -27.73
N SER A 229 14.38 9.07 -27.96
CA SER A 229 14.28 10.53 -28.01
C SER A 229 14.61 11.15 -26.66
N ARG A 230 14.02 10.63 -25.58
CA ARG A 230 14.31 11.05 -24.20
C ARG A 230 15.77 10.75 -23.83
N PHE A 231 16.32 9.65 -24.34
CA PHE A 231 17.73 9.30 -24.24
C PHE A 231 18.62 10.38 -24.85
N LYS A 232 18.32 10.84 -26.07
CA LYS A 232 19.05 11.92 -26.74
C LYS A 232 19.00 13.23 -25.96
N ILE A 233 17.84 13.58 -25.39
CA ILE A 233 17.70 14.78 -24.56
C ILE A 233 18.57 14.67 -23.30
N LEU A 234 18.51 13.53 -22.59
CA LEU A 234 19.34 13.33 -21.40
C LEU A 234 20.84 13.29 -21.73
N SER A 235 21.25 12.63 -22.82
CA SER A 235 22.63 12.63 -23.28
C SER A 235 23.12 14.04 -23.61
N ALA A 236 22.30 14.86 -24.28
CA ALA A 236 22.62 16.26 -24.56
C ALA A 236 22.75 17.09 -23.27
N ALA A 237 21.84 16.88 -22.31
CA ALA A 237 21.88 17.57 -21.01
C ALA A 237 23.13 17.19 -20.19
N LEU A 238 23.52 15.91 -20.20
CA LEU A 238 24.76 15.43 -19.58
C LEU A 238 26.00 16.05 -20.24
N GLN A 239 26.01 16.14 -21.57
CA GLN A 239 27.10 16.76 -22.33
C GLN A 239 27.20 18.27 -22.03
N MET A 240 26.07 18.99 -22.02
CA MET A 240 26.03 20.41 -21.67
C MET A 240 26.53 20.67 -20.25
N HIS A 241 26.15 19.81 -19.29
CA HIS A 241 26.67 19.87 -17.93
C HIS A 241 28.19 19.69 -17.91
N LYS A 242 28.71 18.65 -18.60
CA LYS A 242 30.14 18.38 -18.68
C LYS A 242 30.91 19.55 -19.29
N GLU A 243 30.45 20.12 -20.39
CA GLU A 243 31.09 21.25 -21.05
C GLU A 243 31.10 22.52 -20.20
N LYS A 244 30.03 22.77 -19.44
CA LYS A 244 29.90 24.00 -18.64
C LYS A 244 30.61 23.92 -17.29
N LYS A 245 30.68 22.74 -16.68
CA LYS A 245 31.25 22.53 -15.35
C LYS A 245 32.65 21.93 -15.37
N ASP A 246 33.10 21.47 -16.54
CA ASP A 246 34.31 20.67 -16.71
C ASP A 246 34.35 19.42 -15.81
N ILE A 247 33.16 18.95 -15.40
CA ILE A 247 32.97 17.81 -14.49
C ILE A 247 31.91 16.90 -15.08
N GLU A 248 32.28 15.64 -15.26
CA GLU A 248 31.40 14.58 -15.72
C GLU A 248 30.57 14.02 -14.56
N MET A 249 29.26 13.89 -14.77
CA MET A 249 28.38 13.30 -13.75
C MET A 249 28.70 11.83 -13.55
N VAL A 250 28.87 11.41 -12.29
CA VAL A 250 29.13 10.00 -11.93
C VAL A 250 27.83 9.21 -11.84
N GLU A 251 26.75 9.84 -11.38
CA GLU A 251 25.40 9.28 -11.36
C GLU A 251 24.43 10.23 -12.06
N LEU A 252 23.38 9.68 -12.69
CA LEU A 252 22.36 10.50 -13.32
C LEU A 252 21.51 11.22 -12.27
N ASP A 253 21.73 12.53 -12.10
CA ASP A 253 20.87 13.39 -11.27
C ASP A 253 20.04 14.35 -12.13
N GLN A 254 18.84 13.90 -12.51
CA GLN A 254 17.92 14.72 -13.29
C GLN A 254 17.40 15.96 -12.53
N SER A 255 17.50 15.98 -11.19
CA SER A 255 17.10 17.17 -10.42
C SER A 255 18.10 18.30 -10.64
N VAL A 256 19.40 17.98 -10.67
CA VAL A 256 20.47 18.93 -11.01
C VAL A 256 20.31 19.41 -12.46
N LEU A 257 20.12 18.48 -13.40
CA LEU A 257 19.90 18.84 -14.81
C LEU A 257 18.71 19.78 -15.01
N LYS A 258 17.64 19.59 -14.23
CA LYS A 258 16.46 20.46 -14.26
C LYS A 258 16.72 21.81 -13.61
N SER A 259 17.34 21.85 -12.43
CA SER A 259 17.62 23.12 -11.73
C SER A 259 18.60 24.00 -12.48
N GLU A 260 19.55 23.40 -13.21
CA GLU A 260 20.51 24.12 -14.06
C GLU A 260 19.95 24.44 -15.45
N GLY A 261 18.71 24.04 -15.75
CA GLY A 261 18.00 24.40 -16.97
C GLY A 261 18.37 23.61 -18.22
N TYR A 262 19.10 22.49 -18.10
CA TYR A 262 19.43 21.63 -19.25
C TYR A 262 18.26 20.74 -19.69
N ILE A 263 17.30 20.50 -18.80
CA ILE A 263 16.02 19.86 -19.10
C ILE A 263 14.88 20.65 -18.46
N THR A 264 13.72 20.66 -19.10
CA THR A 264 12.52 21.36 -18.61
C THR A 264 11.77 20.57 -17.55
N GLU A 265 11.81 19.25 -17.65
CA GLU A 265 11.14 18.32 -16.75
C GLU A 265 11.96 17.03 -16.57
N GLN A 266 11.62 16.25 -15.55
CA GLN A 266 12.22 14.93 -15.38
C GLN A 266 11.69 13.99 -16.45
N LEU A 267 12.61 13.25 -17.06
CA LEU A 267 12.35 12.32 -18.14
C LEU A 267 12.33 10.89 -17.61
N TYR A 268 11.34 10.13 -18.05
CA TYR A 268 11.15 8.73 -17.68
C TYR A 268 11.10 7.86 -18.92
N CYS A 269 11.43 6.58 -18.82
CA CYS A 269 11.17 5.68 -19.94
C CYS A 269 9.65 5.48 -20.06
N PRO A 270 9.05 5.60 -21.27
CA PRO A 270 7.62 5.33 -21.49
C PRO A 270 7.18 3.92 -21.08
N GLN A 271 8.13 2.99 -20.96
CA GLN A 271 7.92 1.61 -20.52
C GLN A 271 8.24 1.38 -19.04
N SER A 272 8.30 2.45 -18.24
CA SER A 272 8.62 2.39 -16.81
C SER A 272 10.03 1.90 -16.48
N GLY A 273 10.94 1.96 -17.46
CA GLY A 273 12.37 1.75 -17.25
C GLY A 273 13.03 2.91 -16.50
N LEU A 274 14.07 2.60 -15.74
CA LEU A 274 14.88 3.59 -15.05
C LEU A 274 16.04 4.04 -15.95
N TYR A 275 16.29 5.34 -15.99
CA TYR A 275 17.51 5.89 -16.56
C TYR A 275 18.60 5.94 -15.50
N SER A 276 19.81 5.53 -15.85
CA SER A 276 21.00 5.57 -15.00
C SER A 276 22.25 5.78 -15.83
N LEU A 277 23.38 6.07 -15.20
CA LEU A 277 24.70 5.92 -15.84
C LEU A 277 25.23 4.52 -15.52
N ASN A 278 25.81 3.85 -16.51
CA ASN A 278 26.52 2.58 -16.29
C ASN A 278 27.96 2.84 -15.83
N ASN A 279 28.75 1.78 -15.65
CA ASN A 279 30.14 1.87 -15.20
C ASN A 279 31.04 2.65 -16.19
N ASP A 280 30.68 2.68 -17.47
CA ASP A 280 31.36 3.42 -18.53
C ASP A 280 30.87 4.89 -18.60
N LYS A 281 30.07 5.32 -17.62
CA LYS A 281 29.35 6.61 -17.58
C LYS A 281 28.48 6.86 -18.81
N GLU A 282 28.10 5.81 -19.51
CA GLU A 282 27.13 5.86 -20.58
C GLU A 282 25.73 5.87 -19.96
N LEU A 283 24.86 6.72 -20.51
CA LEU A 283 23.44 6.66 -20.18
C LEU A 283 22.91 5.25 -20.51
N ALA A 284 22.02 4.74 -19.66
CA ALA A 284 21.45 3.42 -19.76
C ALA A 284 19.97 3.46 -19.36
N CYS A 285 19.15 2.65 -20.02
CA CYS A 285 17.78 2.35 -19.62
C CYS A 285 17.69 0.90 -19.15
N SER A 286 17.07 0.66 -17.99
CA SER A 286 16.91 -0.69 -17.44
C SER A 286 16.10 -1.67 -18.31
N ILE A 287 15.41 -1.16 -19.34
CA ILE A 287 14.60 -1.94 -20.29
C ILE A 287 15.25 -1.99 -21.68
N HIS A 288 15.78 -0.87 -22.15
CA HIS A 288 16.26 -0.71 -23.52
C HIS A 288 17.79 -0.77 -23.67
N GLY A 289 18.53 -0.92 -22.57
CA GLY A 289 19.99 -0.93 -22.59
C GLY A 289 20.59 0.45 -22.83
N THR A 290 21.76 0.48 -23.47
CA THR A 290 22.48 1.72 -23.81
C THR A 290 22.42 2.01 -25.31
N VAL A 291 23.02 3.11 -25.77
CA VAL A 291 23.16 3.37 -27.20
C VAL A 291 24.18 2.43 -27.83
N SER A 292 25.27 2.12 -27.11
CA SER A 292 26.31 1.19 -27.54
C SER A 292 25.87 -0.28 -27.51
N LYS A 293 25.01 -0.64 -26.56
CA LYS A 293 24.46 -2.00 -26.37
C LYS A 293 22.94 -1.92 -26.26
N PRO A 294 22.24 -1.63 -27.38
CA PRO A 294 20.81 -1.54 -27.36
C PRO A 294 20.18 -2.91 -27.13
N VAL A 295 19.29 -2.98 -26.15
CA VAL A 295 18.41 -4.13 -25.91
C VAL A 295 17.08 -3.92 -26.64
N TRP A 296 17.10 -3.18 -27.77
CA TRP A 296 15.94 -3.05 -28.67
C TRP A 296 15.59 -4.44 -29.16
N SER A 297 14.68 -5.10 -28.47
CA SER A 297 14.52 -6.52 -28.65
C SER A 297 13.98 -6.78 -30.06
N THR A 298 14.80 -7.39 -30.89
CA THR A 298 14.32 -8.13 -32.05
C THR A 298 13.71 -9.47 -31.63
N LYS A 299 13.79 -9.84 -30.33
CA LYS A 299 13.32 -11.11 -29.76
C LYS A 299 12.69 -11.00 -28.35
N ILE A 300 11.78 -10.06 -28.08
CA ILE A 300 10.85 -10.25 -26.94
C ILE A 300 9.79 -11.25 -27.40
N PRO A 301 9.64 -12.41 -26.74
CA PRO A 301 8.62 -13.40 -27.08
C PRO A 301 7.27 -12.71 -27.21
N ARG A 302 6.56 -12.96 -28.31
CA ARG A 302 5.15 -12.61 -28.45
C ARG A 302 4.36 -13.53 -27.51
N VAL A 303 4.44 -13.29 -26.21
CA VAL A 303 3.54 -13.96 -25.27
C VAL A 303 2.17 -13.40 -25.61
N ALA A 304 1.32 -14.24 -26.19
CA ALA A 304 -0.08 -13.94 -26.37
C ALA A 304 -0.75 -14.00 -24.98
N ALA A 305 -0.38 -13.09 -24.07
CA ALA A 305 -0.87 -13.05 -22.70
C ALA A 305 -2.41 -13.01 -22.64
N SER A 306 -3.03 -12.40 -23.66
CA SER A 306 -4.48 -12.37 -23.86
C SER A 306 -5.12 -13.73 -24.15
N THR A 307 -4.36 -14.72 -24.66
CA THR A 307 -4.87 -16.09 -24.84
C THR A 307 -4.97 -16.87 -23.52
N HIS A 308 -4.12 -16.57 -22.53
CA HIS A 308 -4.18 -17.21 -21.21
C HIS A 308 -5.38 -16.75 -20.37
N LEU A 309 -5.94 -15.59 -20.67
CA LEU A 309 -7.11 -15.04 -19.99
C LEU A 309 -8.43 -15.42 -20.68
N LYS A 310 -8.39 -16.19 -21.79
CA LYS A 310 -9.61 -16.81 -22.32
C LYS A 310 -10.01 -17.99 -21.42
N PRO A 311 -11.31 -18.16 -21.14
CA PRO A 311 -12.48 -17.44 -21.66
C PRO A 311 -13.05 -16.34 -20.73
N PHE A 312 -12.29 -15.83 -19.78
CA PHE A 312 -12.82 -14.96 -18.71
C PHE A 312 -13.00 -13.50 -19.14
N GLU A 313 -14.18 -12.91 -19.00
CA GLU A 313 -14.41 -11.51 -19.40
C GLU A 313 -14.41 -10.53 -18.23
N SER A 314 -14.91 -10.95 -17.08
CA SER A 314 -15.01 -10.13 -15.88
C SER A 314 -15.00 -11.02 -14.65
N PHE A 315 -14.48 -10.49 -13.56
CA PHE A 315 -14.56 -11.09 -12.24
C PHE A 315 -15.22 -10.11 -11.30
N ARG A 316 -16.15 -10.60 -10.48
CA ARG A 316 -16.87 -9.82 -9.48
C ARG A 316 -16.92 -10.55 -8.15
N ALA A 317 -16.79 -9.78 -7.08
CA ALA A 317 -17.04 -10.25 -5.72
C ALA A 317 -18.02 -9.30 -5.04
N LEU A 318 -19.07 -9.85 -4.43
CA LEU A 318 -20.06 -9.11 -3.67
C LEU A 318 -20.23 -9.78 -2.31
N ILE A 319 -20.04 -9.01 -1.26
CA ILE A 319 -20.03 -9.48 0.12
C ILE A 319 -20.92 -8.51 0.90
N SER A 320 -21.98 -9.06 1.47
CA SER A 320 -22.94 -8.37 2.34
C SER A 320 -22.88 -8.96 3.75
N SER A 321 -23.68 -8.44 4.67
CA SER A 321 -23.77 -9.00 6.03
C SER A 321 -24.32 -10.44 6.09
N VAL A 322 -25.00 -10.92 5.05
CA VAL A 322 -25.70 -12.23 5.07
C VAL A 322 -25.33 -13.16 3.91
N LYS A 323 -24.52 -12.67 2.96
CA LYS A 323 -24.22 -13.40 1.73
C LYS A 323 -22.85 -13.01 1.20
N ALA A 324 -22.08 -14.01 0.79
CA ALA A 324 -20.88 -13.84 -0.03
C ALA A 324 -21.14 -14.39 -1.43
N GLU A 325 -20.63 -13.72 -2.45
CA GLU A 325 -20.83 -14.13 -3.82
C GLU A 325 -19.61 -13.76 -4.66
N ILE A 326 -19.11 -14.74 -5.40
CA ILE A 326 -18.07 -14.55 -6.40
C ILE A 326 -18.66 -14.98 -7.74
N ARG A 327 -18.51 -14.13 -8.75
CA ARG A 327 -18.94 -14.43 -10.11
C ARG A 327 -17.84 -14.16 -11.11
N THR A 328 -17.69 -15.06 -12.08
CA THR A 328 -16.78 -14.87 -13.21
C THR A 328 -17.58 -15.00 -14.49
N ARG A 329 -17.48 -14.01 -15.38
CA ARG A 329 -18.11 -14.05 -16.69
C ARG A 329 -17.27 -14.90 -17.64
N ILE A 330 -17.89 -15.89 -18.25
CA ILE A 330 -17.27 -16.87 -19.14
C ILE A 330 -17.96 -16.79 -20.49
N ASN A 331 -17.22 -16.49 -21.56
CA ASN A 331 -17.79 -16.36 -22.91
C ASN A 331 -17.88 -17.66 -23.72
N ASP A 332 -17.63 -18.79 -23.06
CA ASP A 332 -17.81 -20.13 -23.59
C ASP A 332 -18.87 -20.86 -22.76
N ARG A 333 -20.06 -21.05 -23.35
CA ARG A 333 -21.19 -21.69 -22.67
C ARG A 333 -20.92 -23.15 -22.31
N ASN A 334 -20.23 -23.90 -23.18
CA ASN A 334 -19.91 -25.30 -22.93
C ASN A 334 -18.93 -25.41 -21.76
N LEU A 335 -17.92 -24.53 -21.71
CA LEU A 335 -16.98 -24.50 -20.59
C LEU A 335 -17.67 -24.08 -19.29
N LEU A 336 -18.57 -23.09 -19.35
CA LEU A 336 -19.36 -22.66 -18.19
C LEU A 336 -20.15 -23.82 -17.58
N GLU A 337 -20.89 -24.57 -18.39
CA GLU A 337 -21.67 -25.72 -17.94
C GLU A 337 -20.78 -26.83 -17.34
N GLN A 338 -19.65 -27.12 -17.98
CA GLN A 338 -18.65 -28.07 -17.45
C GLN A 338 -18.09 -27.63 -16.10
N TRP A 339 -17.75 -26.35 -15.95
CA TRP A 339 -17.16 -25.83 -14.72
C TRP A 339 -18.15 -25.78 -13.57
N VAL A 340 -19.43 -25.51 -13.84
CA VAL A 340 -20.50 -25.67 -12.84
C VAL A 340 -20.60 -27.12 -12.39
N ALA A 341 -20.56 -28.08 -13.32
CA ALA A 341 -20.64 -29.51 -12.98
C ALA A 341 -19.43 -29.96 -12.14
N ILE A 342 -18.21 -29.60 -12.56
CA ILE A 342 -16.98 -29.89 -11.83
C ILE A 342 -17.03 -29.25 -10.45
N GLY A 343 -17.42 -27.97 -10.35
CA GLY A 343 -17.54 -27.27 -9.08
C GLY A 343 -18.50 -27.96 -8.11
N LYS A 344 -19.67 -28.38 -8.58
CA LYS A 344 -20.65 -29.14 -7.78
C LYS A 344 -20.08 -30.47 -7.30
N GLN A 345 -19.38 -31.19 -8.18
CA GLN A 345 -18.74 -32.47 -7.84
C GLN A 345 -17.63 -32.28 -6.78
N GLN A 346 -16.79 -31.25 -6.93
CA GLN A 346 -15.75 -30.91 -5.96
C GLN A 346 -16.35 -30.51 -4.60
N LEU A 347 -17.42 -29.71 -4.61
CA LEU A 347 -18.13 -29.34 -3.38
C LEU A 347 -18.72 -30.58 -2.68
N GLN A 348 -19.28 -31.53 -3.42
CA GLN A 348 -19.74 -32.81 -2.86
C GLN A 348 -18.59 -33.60 -2.24
N ALA A 349 -17.45 -33.69 -2.92
CA ALA A 349 -16.26 -34.35 -2.39
C ALA A 349 -15.76 -33.70 -1.08
N VAL A 350 -15.70 -32.35 -1.04
CA VAL A 350 -15.37 -31.61 0.17
C VAL A 350 -16.37 -31.88 1.28
N LYS A 351 -17.68 -31.91 0.99
CA LYS A 351 -18.71 -32.26 1.99
C LYS A 351 -18.50 -33.64 2.58
N HIS A 352 -18.20 -34.65 1.74
CA HIS A 352 -17.93 -36.00 2.22
C HIS A 352 -16.64 -36.07 3.07
N MET A 353 -15.57 -35.40 2.65
CA MET A 353 -14.33 -35.33 3.43
C MET A 353 -14.54 -34.62 4.76
N ALA A 354 -15.24 -33.49 4.74
CA ALA A 354 -15.53 -32.70 5.94
C ALA A 354 -16.42 -33.48 6.91
N ALA A 355 -17.46 -34.17 6.44
CA ALA A 355 -18.28 -35.04 7.29
C ALA A 355 -17.46 -36.12 8.01
N ASN A 356 -16.45 -36.69 7.33
CA ASN A 356 -15.57 -37.69 7.91
C ASN A 356 -14.54 -37.08 8.89
N GLN A 357 -13.98 -35.91 8.60
CA GLN A 357 -12.98 -35.24 9.45
C GLN A 357 -13.62 -34.51 10.66
N MET A 358 -14.82 -33.95 10.50
CA MET A 358 -15.57 -33.28 11.57
C MET A 358 -16.21 -34.28 12.55
N GLY A 359 -16.08 -35.59 12.33
CA GLY A 359 -16.54 -36.62 13.28
C GLY A 359 -15.86 -36.56 14.65
N GLN A 360 -14.73 -35.85 14.76
CA GLN A 360 -14.01 -35.61 16.02
C GLN A 360 -14.40 -34.30 16.73
N LEU A 361 -15.22 -33.46 16.10
CA LEU A 361 -15.68 -32.20 16.69
C LEU A 361 -16.93 -32.41 17.57
N PRO A 362 -17.16 -31.57 18.59
CA PRO A 362 -18.42 -31.53 19.31
C PRO A 362 -19.62 -31.37 18.36
N GLU A 363 -20.73 -32.05 18.67
CA GLU A 363 -21.91 -32.14 17.80
C GLU A 363 -22.40 -30.79 17.28
N GLU A 364 -22.40 -29.77 18.15
CA GLU A 364 -22.84 -28.42 17.80
C GLU A 364 -21.92 -27.75 16.76
N GLN A 365 -20.59 -27.95 16.86
CA GLN A 365 -19.62 -27.40 15.91
C GLN A 365 -19.65 -28.15 14.58
N ARG A 366 -19.85 -29.48 14.63
CA ARG A 366 -20.05 -30.32 13.46
C ARG A 366 -21.28 -29.89 12.66
N GLN A 367 -22.41 -29.67 13.34
CA GLN A 367 -23.65 -29.20 12.70
C GLN A 367 -23.49 -27.80 12.09
N LYS A 368 -22.81 -26.88 12.76
CA LYS A 368 -22.50 -25.55 12.21
C LYS A 368 -21.60 -25.63 10.96
N GLY A 369 -20.57 -26.47 11.00
CA GLY A 369 -19.65 -26.67 9.86
C GLY A 369 -20.34 -27.29 8.63
N LEU A 370 -21.19 -28.30 8.84
CA LEU A 370 -21.98 -28.90 7.75
C LEU A 370 -23.00 -27.92 7.16
N LYS A 371 -23.69 -27.14 8.02
CA LYS A 371 -24.63 -26.11 7.57
C LYS A 371 -23.95 -25.04 6.70
N LEU A 372 -22.72 -24.64 7.04
CA LEU A 372 -21.94 -23.71 6.21
C LEU A 372 -21.58 -24.31 4.85
N LEU A 373 -21.18 -25.58 4.80
CA LEU A 373 -20.89 -26.25 3.52
C LEU A 373 -22.16 -26.41 2.67
N ASP A 374 -23.30 -26.62 3.31
CA ASP A 374 -24.60 -26.71 2.64
C ASP A 374 -25.10 -25.38 2.09
N SER A 375 -24.68 -24.25 2.66
CA SER A 375 -25.04 -22.94 2.15
C SER A 375 -24.22 -22.48 0.94
N ILE A 376 -23.17 -23.22 0.57
CA ILE A 376 -22.39 -22.97 -0.66
C ILE A 376 -23.19 -23.47 -1.87
N LYS A 377 -23.47 -22.56 -2.80
CA LYS A 377 -24.17 -22.82 -4.06
C LYS A 377 -23.27 -22.48 -5.25
N ILE A 378 -23.23 -23.37 -6.23
CA ILE A 378 -22.51 -23.20 -7.50
C ILE A 378 -23.52 -23.29 -8.63
N ALA A 379 -23.63 -22.24 -9.43
CA ALA A 379 -24.63 -22.14 -10.49
C ALA A 379 -24.11 -21.33 -11.70
N ALA A 380 -24.77 -21.50 -12.84
CA ALA A 380 -24.67 -20.57 -13.96
C ALA A 380 -25.83 -19.57 -13.88
N ASP A 381 -25.55 -18.30 -14.14
CA ASP A 381 -26.51 -17.19 -14.25
C ASP A 381 -26.23 -16.42 -15.53
N GLY A 382 -26.89 -16.78 -16.63
CA GLY A 382 -26.49 -16.35 -17.97
C GLY A 382 -25.06 -16.78 -18.30
N ASP A 383 -24.20 -15.81 -18.64
CA ASP A 383 -22.77 -16.03 -18.92
C ASP A 383 -21.90 -16.06 -17.65
N TRP A 384 -22.50 -16.00 -16.46
CA TRP A 384 -21.75 -15.95 -15.19
C TRP A 384 -21.68 -17.31 -14.52
N LEU A 385 -20.45 -17.77 -14.26
CA LEU A 385 -20.20 -18.78 -13.23
C LEU A 385 -20.32 -18.11 -11.87
N LYS A 386 -21.26 -18.54 -11.05
CA LYS A 386 -21.55 -17.98 -9.73
C LYS A 386 -21.27 -19.02 -8.65
N VAL A 387 -20.50 -18.60 -7.65
CA VAL A 387 -20.32 -19.29 -6.38
C VAL A 387 -20.83 -18.37 -5.28
N SER A 388 -21.84 -18.79 -4.53
CA SER A 388 -22.40 -18.00 -3.43
C SER A 388 -22.47 -18.80 -2.15
N ILE A 389 -22.31 -18.11 -1.03
CA ILE A 389 -22.57 -18.62 0.30
C ILE A 389 -23.76 -17.83 0.82
N GLU A 390 -24.85 -18.51 1.14
CA GLU A 390 -26.09 -17.90 1.64
C GLU A 390 -26.23 -18.16 3.16
N ASP A 391 -27.21 -17.49 3.78
CA ASP A 391 -27.56 -17.67 5.19
C ASP A 391 -26.38 -17.53 6.17
N LEU A 392 -25.44 -16.66 5.84
CA LEU A 392 -24.32 -16.37 6.73
C LEU A 392 -24.78 -15.48 7.86
N ASP A 393 -24.30 -15.78 9.07
CA ASP A 393 -24.41 -14.82 10.15
C ASP A 393 -23.36 -13.70 9.97
N GLU A 394 -23.75 -12.48 10.36
CA GLU A 394 -22.94 -11.28 10.17
C GLU A 394 -21.57 -11.37 10.85
N LYS A 395 -21.47 -12.11 11.97
CA LYS A 395 -20.21 -12.29 12.71
C LYS A 395 -19.24 -13.22 11.98
N THR A 396 -19.72 -14.33 11.42
CA THR A 396 -18.95 -15.29 10.61
C THR A 396 -18.46 -14.64 9.33
N MET A 397 -19.28 -13.80 8.68
CA MET A 397 -18.87 -13.07 7.48
C MET A 397 -17.75 -12.08 7.74
N LEU A 398 -17.83 -11.31 8.82
CA LEU A 398 -16.81 -10.31 9.14
C LEU A 398 -15.50 -10.95 9.58
N ALA A 399 -15.55 -12.05 10.34
CA ALA A 399 -14.38 -12.86 10.64
C ALA A 399 -13.70 -13.40 9.35
N GLY A 400 -14.50 -13.85 8.38
CA GLY A 400 -14.01 -14.27 7.06
C GLY A 400 -13.43 -13.11 6.22
N ILE A 401 -14.08 -11.93 6.25
CA ILE A 401 -13.59 -10.71 5.57
C ILE A 401 -12.24 -10.29 6.15
N THR A 402 -12.02 -10.34 7.47
CA THR A 402 -10.69 -10.11 8.06
C THR A 402 -9.64 -11.13 7.64
N GLY A 403 -10.04 -12.38 7.39
CA GLY A 403 -9.12 -13.37 6.81
C GLY A 403 -8.71 -13.01 5.39
N ILE A 404 -9.63 -12.49 4.57
CA ILE A 404 -9.38 -12.12 3.18
C ILE A 404 -8.65 -10.78 3.08
N THR A 405 -9.03 -9.75 3.85
CA THR A 405 -8.29 -8.47 3.91
C THR A 405 -6.96 -8.63 4.63
N GLY A 406 -6.86 -9.51 5.62
CA GLY A 406 -5.61 -9.91 6.26
C GLY A 406 -4.69 -10.67 5.30
N ALA A 407 -5.22 -11.56 4.46
CA ALA A 407 -4.45 -12.22 3.40
C ALA A 407 -4.03 -11.23 2.30
N ALA A 408 -4.91 -10.32 1.88
CA ALA A 408 -4.57 -9.26 0.92
C ALA A 408 -3.52 -8.30 1.50
N ALA A 409 -3.64 -7.95 2.79
CA ALA A 409 -2.64 -7.17 3.52
C ALA A 409 -1.32 -7.94 3.64
N ALA A 410 -1.32 -9.24 3.96
CA ALA A 410 -0.12 -10.08 4.03
C ALA A 410 0.53 -10.31 2.66
N ILE A 411 -0.25 -10.35 1.58
CA ILE A 411 0.26 -10.39 0.19
C ILE A 411 0.86 -9.03 -0.19
N ALA A 412 0.24 -7.92 0.21
CA ALA A 412 0.71 -6.57 -0.08
C ALA A 412 1.84 -6.11 0.86
N GLU A 413 1.93 -6.63 2.07
CA GLU A 413 2.86 -6.23 3.13
C GLU A 413 4.33 -6.36 2.71
N PRO A 414 4.79 -7.44 2.04
CA PRO A 414 6.14 -7.49 1.49
C PRO A 414 6.44 -6.36 0.50
N TYR A 415 5.46 -5.98 -0.32
CA TYR A 415 5.60 -4.92 -1.31
C TYR A 415 5.54 -3.53 -0.67
N LEU A 416 4.67 -3.32 0.32
CA LEU A 416 4.58 -2.09 1.11
C LEU A 416 5.82 -1.90 2.01
N LYS A 417 6.37 -2.98 2.60
CA LYS A 417 7.65 -2.96 3.33
C LYS A 417 8.81 -2.62 2.39
N ARG A 418 8.86 -3.20 1.19
CA ARG A 418 9.86 -2.84 0.16
C ARG A 418 9.71 -1.41 -0.33
N ALA A 419 8.48 -0.93 -0.56
CA ALA A 419 8.20 0.45 -0.93
C ALA A 419 8.59 1.41 0.21
N GLY A 420 8.25 1.09 1.45
CA GLY A 420 8.62 1.86 2.64
C GLY A 420 10.13 1.86 2.89
N ALA A 421 10.84 0.75 2.63
CA ALA A 421 12.30 0.71 2.68
C ALA A 421 12.93 1.54 1.55
N ALA A 422 12.38 1.50 0.34
CA ALA A 422 12.85 2.32 -0.79
C ALA A 422 12.60 3.82 -0.57
N ILE A 423 11.46 4.19 0.00
CA ILE A 423 11.12 5.56 0.39
C ILE A 423 12.05 6.03 1.51
N ARG A 424 12.26 5.23 2.56
CA ARG A 424 13.20 5.54 3.65
C ARG A 424 14.63 5.70 3.13
N LYS A 425 15.09 4.81 2.26
CA LYS A 425 16.41 4.88 1.61
C LYS A 425 16.55 6.12 0.72
N ARG A 426 15.49 6.53 0.00
CA ARG A 426 15.49 7.76 -0.81
C ARG A 426 15.51 9.02 0.06
N LEU A 427 14.77 9.02 1.17
CA LEU A 427 14.76 10.13 2.12
C LEU A 427 16.11 10.24 2.87
N SER A 428 16.71 9.12 3.27
CA SER A 428 18.04 9.09 3.86
C SER A 428 19.12 9.54 2.88
N ASN A 429 19.07 9.09 1.62
CA ASN A 429 20.03 9.49 0.59
C ASN A 429 19.88 10.97 0.21
N ARG A 430 18.67 11.53 0.21
CA ARG A 430 18.45 12.98 0.07
C ARG A 430 19.04 13.77 1.23
N ARG A 431 19.04 13.20 2.44
CA ARG A 431 19.61 13.82 3.64
C ARG A 431 21.14 13.75 3.63
N ALA A 432 21.71 12.62 3.21
CA ALA A 432 23.13 12.45 2.97
C ALA A 432 23.63 13.42 1.89
N LYS A 433 22.96 13.52 0.73
CA LYS A 433 23.28 14.49 -0.32
C LYS A 433 23.15 15.95 0.13
N ARG A 434 22.21 16.27 1.03
CA ARG A 434 22.08 17.63 1.61
C ARG A 434 23.16 17.94 2.65
N ALA A 435 23.66 16.92 3.34
CA ALA A 435 24.79 17.04 4.27
C ALA A 435 26.11 17.12 3.49
N GLU A 436 26.28 16.33 2.43
CA GLU A 436 27.42 16.39 1.49
C GLU A 436 27.47 17.73 0.76
N ALA A 437 26.34 18.26 0.28
CA ALA A 437 26.28 19.60 -0.31
C ALA A 437 26.55 20.74 0.71
N LYS A 438 26.46 20.45 2.02
CA LYS A 438 26.90 21.36 3.09
C LYS A 438 28.40 21.19 3.40
N ALA A 439 28.95 19.98 3.26
CA ALA A 439 30.36 19.66 3.45
C ALA A 439 31.25 20.06 2.25
N GLU A 440 30.71 20.09 1.03
CA GLU A 440 31.39 20.63 -0.16
C GLU A 440 31.56 22.16 -0.10
N ALA A 441 30.95 22.82 0.90
CA ALA A 441 31.20 24.20 1.27
C ALA A 441 32.15 24.31 2.48
N GLY A 442 33.26 23.56 2.48
CA GLY A 442 34.44 23.85 3.32
C GLY A 442 34.92 22.72 4.26
N SER A 443 36.19 22.36 4.10
CA SER A 443 37.13 21.62 4.97
C SER A 443 37.05 20.08 5.10
N ASP A 444 38.20 19.49 4.76
CA ASP A 444 38.89 18.34 5.36
C ASP A 444 38.53 16.89 5.02
N LYS A 445 39.48 16.24 4.33
CA LYS A 445 39.67 14.79 4.13
C LYS A 445 39.48 13.97 5.42
N VAL A 446 39.79 14.56 6.57
CA VAL A 446 39.62 13.99 7.91
C VAL A 446 38.15 13.78 8.28
N ALA A 447 37.25 14.66 7.81
CA ALA A 447 35.81 14.53 8.02
C ALA A 447 35.21 13.37 7.19
N ALA A 448 35.69 13.18 5.95
CA ALA A 448 35.28 12.05 5.10
C ALA A 448 35.72 10.70 5.69
N GLU A 449 36.93 10.63 6.24
CA GLU A 449 37.43 9.44 6.96
C GLU A 449 36.64 9.19 8.25
N CYS A 450 36.23 10.24 8.96
CA CYS A 450 35.35 10.14 10.13
C CYS A 450 33.97 9.53 9.79
N VAL A 451 33.38 9.90 8.65
CA VAL A 451 32.11 9.33 8.17
C VAL A 451 32.25 7.84 7.83
N ALA A 452 33.36 7.46 7.17
CA ALA A 452 33.63 6.07 6.82
C ALA A 452 33.77 5.17 8.06
N VAL A 453 34.49 5.65 9.08
CA VAL A 453 34.64 4.94 10.36
C VAL A 453 33.30 4.80 11.09
N ARG A 454 32.48 5.86 11.12
CA ARG A 454 31.14 5.82 11.72
C ARG A 454 30.23 4.79 11.05
N LYS A 455 30.29 4.67 9.73
CA LYS A 455 29.48 3.70 8.98
C LYS A 455 29.73 2.26 9.44
N SER A 456 30.99 1.89 9.65
CA SER A 456 31.36 0.56 10.18
C SER A 456 30.78 0.31 11.58
N ALA A 457 30.82 1.31 12.45
CA ALA A 457 30.25 1.20 13.80
C ALA A 457 28.71 1.12 13.79
N TYR A 458 28.04 1.80 12.84
CA TYR A 458 26.60 1.67 12.63
C TYR A 458 26.21 0.29 12.11
N ASP A 459 27.00 -0.30 11.20
CA ASP A 459 26.75 -1.65 10.70
C ASP A 459 26.88 -2.69 11.84
N ALA A 460 27.86 -2.53 12.73
CA ALA A 460 28.00 -3.36 13.93
C ALA A 460 26.82 -3.21 14.90
N LEU A 461 26.33 -1.98 15.11
CA LEU A 461 25.16 -1.71 15.95
C LEU A 461 23.87 -2.29 15.36
N ALA A 462 23.70 -2.22 14.03
CA ALA A 462 22.56 -2.82 13.36
C ALA A 462 22.52 -4.34 13.55
N ASN A 463 23.67 -5.02 13.53
CA ASN A 463 23.75 -6.45 13.80
C ASN A 463 23.39 -6.78 15.26
N LEU A 464 23.92 -6.03 16.23
CA LEU A 464 23.56 -6.20 17.65
C LEU A 464 22.04 -6.03 17.88
N LEU A 465 21.41 -5.04 17.24
CA LEU A 465 19.97 -4.77 17.38
C LEU A 465 19.08 -5.84 16.74
N VAL A 466 19.63 -6.65 15.83
CA VAL A 466 18.93 -7.80 15.24
C VAL A 466 19.07 -9.04 16.13
N ASP A 467 20.21 -9.18 16.79
CA ASP A 467 20.56 -10.39 17.54
C ASP A 467 20.18 -10.35 19.02
N GLU A 468 20.08 -9.16 19.65
CA GLU A 468 19.78 -9.02 21.08
C GLU A 468 18.47 -8.27 21.38
N ASP A 469 17.50 -9.00 21.96
CA ASP A 469 16.19 -8.50 22.37
C ASP A 469 16.19 -7.70 23.70
N ASN A 470 17.24 -7.84 24.53
CA ASN A 470 17.32 -7.24 25.86
C ASN A 470 18.60 -6.41 26.04
N LEU A 471 18.64 -5.25 25.38
CA LEU A 471 19.74 -4.31 25.53
C LEU A 471 19.65 -3.54 26.86
N PRO A 472 20.78 -3.21 27.50
CA PRO A 472 20.81 -2.30 28.65
C PRO A 472 20.14 -0.96 28.31
N GLU A 473 19.53 -0.30 29.30
CA GLU A 473 18.88 1.01 29.09
C GLU A 473 19.84 2.04 28.46
N THR A 474 21.11 1.99 28.84
CA THR A 474 22.23 2.74 28.26
C THR A 474 23.43 1.82 28.04
N PHE A 475 24.03 1.86 26.85
CA PHE A 475 25.30 1.19 26.57
C PHE A 475 26.11 2.00 25.54
N GLY A 476 27.44 1.90 25.60
CA GLY A 476 28.37 2.60 24.71
C GLY A 476 28.93 1.68 23.61
N LEU A 477 29.80 2.22 22.77
CA LEU A 477 30.49 1.42 21.73
C LEU A 477 31.38 0.30 22.31
N ASP A 478 31.83 0.43 23.55
CA ASP A 478 32.56 -0.63 24.25
C ASP A 478 31.72 -1.91 24.39
N TYR A 479 30.39 -1.77 24.51
CA TYR A 479 29.48 -2.92 24.58
C TYR A 479 29.45 -3.72 23.27
N LEU A 480 29.53 -3.04 22.11
CA LEU A 480 29.64 -3.70 20.81
C LEU A 480 30.94 -4.51 20.68
N LYS A 481 32.02 -4.01 21.30
CA LYS A 481 33.29 -4.72 21.38
C LYS A 481 33.20 -5.94 22.31
N GLU A 482 32.62 -5.79 23.49
CA GLU A 482 32.42 -6.88 24.45
C GLU A 482 31.57 -8.02 23.86
N LYS A 483 30.59 -7.67 23.02
CA LYS A 483 29.73 -8.61 22.32
C LYS A 483 30.32 -9.16 21.02
N GLY A 484 31.53 -8.74 20.64
CA GLY A 484 32.26 -9.24 19.49
C GLY A 484 31.83 -8.68 18.13
N TYR A 485 30.93 -7.69 18.09
CA TYR A 485 30.53 -6.99 16.85
C TYR A 485 31.58 -5.97 16.38
N LEU A 486 32.48 -5.56 17.28
CA LEU A 486 33.67 -4.77 16.96
C LEU A 486 34.93 -5.45 17.51
N GLN A 487 36.02 -5.43 16.74
CA GLN A 487 37.33 -5.90 17.23
C GLN A 487 37.96 -4.88 18.21
N THR A 488 37.82 -3.60 17.88
CA THR A 488 38.24 -2.47 18.71
C THR A 488 37.22 -1.35 18.58
N VAL A 489 37.07 -0.52 19.62
CA VAL A 489 36.29 0.72 19.48
C VAL A 489 37.12 1.68 18.64
N PRO A 490 36.63 2.11 17.47
CA PRO A 490 37.42 2.96 16.60
C PRO A 490 37.50 4.38 17.18
N ASP A 491 38.66 5.01 17.02
CA ASP A 491 38.81 6.45 17.28
C ASP A 491 38.53 7.25 16.02
N CYS A 492 38.14 8.51 16.20
CA CYS A 492 38.04 9.46 15.10
C CYS A 492 39.45 9.75 14.55
N PRO A 493 39.65 9.84 13.22
CA PRO A 493 40.92 10.26 12.64
C PRO A 493 41.43 11.63 13.13
N ALA A 494 40.53 12.48 13.64
CA ALA A 494 40.86 13.76 14.28
C ALA A 494 41.20 13.65 15.79
N GLY A 495 41.24 12.43 16.36
CA GLY A 495 41.68 12.18 17.74
C GLY A 495 40.59 12.23 18.82
N SER A 496 39.30 12.29 18.46
CA SER A 496 38.18 12.17 19.42
C SER A 496 37.62 10.75 19.51
N LYS A 497 36.93 10.46 20.61
CA LYS A 497 36.15 9.23 20.76
C LYS A 497 34.73 9.43 20.26
N TYR A 498 34.18 8.40 19.63
CA TYR A 498 32.76 8.40 19.25
C TYR A 498 31.89 8.05 20.45
N GLU A 499 30.72 8.67 20.52
CA GLU A 499 29.74 8.46 21.57
C GLU A 499 28.47 7.86 20.98
N LEU A 500 27.95 6.79 21.59
CA LEU A 500 26.65 6.24 21.24
C LEU A 500 25.59 6.89 22.12
N LEU A 501 24.69 7.65 21.51
CA LEU A 501 23.54 8.28 22.14
C LEU A 501 22.26 7.54 21.73
N ARG A 502 21.30 7.51 22.65
CA ARG A 502 19.97 6.93 22.41
C ARG A 502 18.93 8.04 22.53
N ASP A 503 18.15 8.24 21.46
CA ASP A 503 16.99 9.14 21.44
C ASP A 503 15.73 8.32 21.15
N GLY A 504 15.11 7.82 22.23
CA GLY A 504 13.96 6.91 22.15
C GLY A 504 14.32 5.54 21.56
N ILE A 505 13.84 5.27 20.34
CA ILE A 505 14.12 4.03 19.57
C ILE A 505 15.29 4.19 18.59
N ASP A 506 15.74 5.43 18.34
CA ASP A 506 16.83 5.71 17.42
C ASP A 506 18.16 5.74 18.21
N PHE A 507 19.20 5.13 17.65
CA PHE A 507 20.57 5.19 18.16
C PHE A 507 21.43 6.04 17.23
N GLU A 508 22.27 6.91 17.80
CA GLU A 508 23.13 7.82 17.06
C GLU A 508 24.57 7.74 17.57
N ILE A 509 25.52 7.51 16.67
CA ILE A 509 26.96 7.55 16.93
C ILE A 509 27.49 8.93 16.56
N LYS A 510 27.82 9.75 17.57
CA LYS A 510 28.32 11.11 17.42
C LYS A 510 29.84 11.21 17.53
N CYS A 511 30.40 12.15 16.80
CA CYS A 511 31.78 12.59 16.89
C CYS A 511 31.84 14.02 17.49
N PRO A 512 32.38 14.20 18.70
CA PRO A 512 32.43 15.51 19.37
C PRO A 512 33.18 16.62 18.62
N LEU A 513 34.00 16.27 17.63
CA LEU A 513 34.77 17.22 16.82
C LEU A 513 34.09 17.59 15.50
N HIS A 514 33.28 16.69 14.92
CA HIS A 514 32.68 16.90 13.61
C HIS A 514 31.16 17.15 13.67
N ASP A 515 30.55 16.97 14.84
CA ASP A 515 29.11 17.15 15.06
C ASP A 515 28.82 18.35 15.99
N GLN A 516 29.77 19.31 16.11
CA GLN A 516 29.51 20.61 16.74
C GLN A 516 28.71 21.49 15.76
N ASP A 517 27.42 21.23 15.62
CA ASP A 517 26.42 22.16 15.06
C ASP A 517 24.98 21.70 15.38
#